data_AF-A0A077ZDS1-F1
#
_entry.id   AF-A0A077ZDS1-F1
#
_cell.length_a   1.000
_cell.length_b   1.000
_cell.length_c   1.000
_cell.angle_alpha   90.00
_cell.angle_beta   90.00
_cell.angle_gamma   90.00
#
_symmetry.space_group_name_H-M   'P 1'
#
loop_
_entity.id
_entity.type
_entity.pdbx_description
1 polymer ?
#
loop_
_entity_poly.entity_id
_entity_poly.type
_entity_poly.pdbx_seq_one_letter_code
_entity_poly.pdbx_strand_id
1 'polypeptide(L)'
;MPAYHSKYVDAPQKIGNIALLPLRTAFRGPAPKTEEEDIIDESLFYFKANIFFRSYEVKCPSKAVGLKEMATLALSKSLPIPGDQGFPMNAVFKAPSNRNEEETMRSYLQQLRQELGVRLCDKVFDPETDRPSKWWTCFAKRRFMEKSLLPPGVA
;
A
#
# COMPACT_ATOMS: atom_id res chain seq x y z
N MET A 1 -10.15 -17.23 12.02
CA MET A 1 -8.87 -16.73 12.56
C MET A 1 -9.02 -15.24 12.83
N PRO A 2 -8.52 -14.72 13.95
CA PRO A 2 -8.49 -13.28 14.21
C PRO A 2 -7.59 -12.58 13.18
N ALA A 3 -7.77 -11.28 13.01
CA ALA A 3 -6.91 -10.47 12.15
C ALA A 3 -5.49 -10.38 12.74
N TYR A 4 -4.48 -10.39 11.87
CA TYR A 4 -3.10 -10.13 12.25
C TYR A 4 -2.91 -8.63 12.51
N HIS A 5 -2.24 -8.31 13.62
CA HIS A 5 -1.91 -6.94 14.00
C HIS A 5 -0.41 -6.73 13.82
N SER A 6 -0.02 -5.48 13.54
CA SER A 6 1.38 -5.14 13.34
C SER A 6 2.18 -5.29 14.63
N LYS A 7 3.42 -5.79 14.50
CA LYS A 7 4.41 -5.74 15.59
C LYS A 7 4.92 -4.32 15.88
N TYR A 8 4.73 -3.38 14.95
CA TYR A 8 5.20 -1.99 15.05
C TYR A 8 4.19 -1.06 15.74
N VAL A 9 3.85 -1.32 17.00
CA VAL A 9 2.83 -0.57 17.75
C VAL A 9 3.34 0.80 18.23
N ASP A 10 4.61 0.88 18.63
CA ASP A 10 5.21 2.06 19.25
C ASP A 10 6.12 2.83 18.27
N ALA A 11 5.50 3.66 17.44
CA ALA A 11 6.23 4.60 16.58
C ALA A 11 6.48 5.94 17.32
N PRO A 12 7.73 6.43 17.36
CA PRO A 12 8.06 7.70 18.01
C PRO A 12 7.47 8.92 17.28
N GLN A 13 7.22 8.78 15.99
CA GLN A 13 6.65 9.83 15.15
C GLN A 13 5.31 9.38 14.57
N LYS A 14 4.34 10.31 14.56
CA LYS A 14 2.99 10.09 14.05
C LYS A 14 2.53 11.33 13.27
N ILE A 15 1.71 11.13 12.25
CA ILE A 15 0.98 12.19 11.57
C ILE A 15 -0.51 11.88 11.73
N GLY A 16 -1.26 12.77 12.38
CA GLY A 16 -2.59 12.44 12.89
C GLY A 16 -2.51 11.26 13.86
N ASN A 17 -3.09 10.11 13.48
CA ASN A 17 -2.96 8.85 14.21
C ASN A 17 -2.28 7.73 13.39
N ILE A 18 -1.58 8.08 12.31
CA ILE A 18 -0.79 7.16 11.50
C ILE A 18 0.66 7.19 11.98
N ALA A 19 1.23 6.01 12.24
CA ALA A 19 2.64 5.85 12.58
C ALA A 19 3.55 6.13 11.37
N LEU A 20 4.57 6.98 11.57
CA LEU A 20 5.70 7.12 10.64
C LEU A 20 6.71 6.04 10.96
N LEU A 21 6.58 4.90 10.27
CA LEU A 21 7.43 3.74 10.47
C LEU A 21 8.65 3.81 9.55
N PRO A 22 9.82 3.32 10.01
CA PRO A 22 11.00 3.20 9.16
C PRO A 22 10.73 2.29 7.96
N LEU A 23 11.30 2.64 6.80
CA LEU A 23 11.19 1.85 5.56
C LEU A 23 12.57 1.57 4.98
N ARG A 24 12.74 0.36 4.46
CA ARG A 24 13.88 -0.03 3.63
C ARG A 24 13.60 0.36 2.19
N THR A 25 13.81 1.63 1.86
CA THR A 25 13.46 2.18 0.54
C THR A 25 14.51 3.13 -0.01
N ALA A 26 14.66 3.11 -1.34
CA ALA A 26 15.44 4.10 -2.08
C ALA A 26 14.60 5.33 -2.48
N PHE A 27 13.27 5.27 -2.34
CA PHE A 27 12.38 6.37 -2.72
C PHE A 27 12.47 7.52 -1.71
N ARG A 28 12.45 8.74 -2.23
CA ARG A 28 12.43 9.95 -1.38
C ARG A 28 11.09 10.05 -0.65
N GLY A 29 11.15 10.46 0.62
CA GLY A 29 9.99 10.72 1.45
C GLY A 29 10.37 10.82 2.93
N PRO A 30 9.39 11.04 3.81
CA PRO A 30 9.61 11.34 5.22
C PRO A 30 9.84 10.10 6.10
N ALA A 31 9.69 8.88 5.58
CA ALA A 31 9.94 7.68 6.36
C ALA A 31 11.41 7.63 6.83
N PRO A 32 11.66 7.35 8.12
CA PRO A 32 13.01 7.02 8.58
C PRO A 32 13.58 5.83 7.79
N LYS A 33 14.90 5.78 7.62
CA LYS A 33 15.54 4.64 6.94
C LYS A 33 15.77 3.49 7.90
N THR A 34 15.60 2.27 7.43
CA THR A 34 16.04 1.05 8.11
C THR A 34 16.64 0.06 7.11
N GLU A 35 17.51 -0.82 7.59
CA GLU A 35 18.03 -1.98 6.85
C GLU A 35 17.31 -3.29 7.25
N GLU A 36 16.51 -3.25 8.31
CA GLU A 36 15.76 -4.39 8.84
C GLU A 36 14.46 -4.64 8.05
N GLU A 37 13.77 -5.72 8.40
CA GLU A 37 12.39 -5.95 7.96
C GLU A 37 11.50 -4.76 8.37
N ASP A 38 10.58 -4.36 7.49
CA ASP A 38 9.72 -3.19 7.74
C ASP A 38 8.22 -3.52 7.64
N ILE A 39 7.38 -2.49 7.76
CA ILE A 39 5.92 -2.63 7.71
C ILE A 39 5.42 -3.12 6.34
N ILE A 40 6.16 -2.89 5.25
CA ILE A 40 5.76 -3.34 3.91
C ILE A 40 5.96 -4.86 3.80
N ASP A 41 7.05 -5.38 4.35
CA ASP A 41 7.29 -6.82 4.42
C ASP A 41 6.20 -7.53 5.23
N GLU A 42 5.88 -6.99 6.41
CA GLU A 42 4.79 -7.49 7.27
C GLU A 42 3.42 -7.40 6.57
N SER A 43 3.15 -6.27 5.90
CA SER A 43 1.89 -6.05 5.17
C SER A 43 1.74 -7.05 4.01
N LEU A 44 2.80 -7.30 3.24
CA LEU A 44 2.80 -8.28 2.16
C LEU A 44 2.66 -9.72 2.67
N PHE A 45 3.24 -10.02 3.84
CA PHE A 45 3.11 -11.32 4.50
C PHE A 45 1.66 -11.58 4.94
N TYR A 46 1.02 -10.61 5.59
CA TYR A 46 -0.36 -10.74 6.05
C TYR A 46 -1.40 -10.50 4.94
N PHE A 47 -1.02 -9.91 3.79
CA PHE A 47 -1.94 -9.60 2.69
C PHE A 47 -2.77 -10.81 2.26
N LYS A 48 -2.13 -11.97 2.03
CA LYS A 48 -2.84 -13.19 1.61
C LYS A 48 -3.80 -13.69 2.69
N ALA A 49 -3.43 -13.56 3.95
CA ALA A 49 -4.24 -13.99 5.09
C ALA A 49 -5.44 -13.07 5.36
N ASN A 50 -5.26 -11.77 5.17
CA ASN A 50 -6.31 -10.78 5.44
C ASN A 50 -7.26 -10.58 4.25
N ILE A 51 -6.92 -11.09 3.06
CA ILE A 51 -7.68 -10.89 1.81
C ILE A 51 -8.39 -12.18 1.37
N PHE A 52 -8.63 -13.12 2.27
CA PHE A 52 -9.51 -14.25 1.95
C PHE A 52 -10.96 -13.77 1.66
N PHE A 53 -11.40 -13.51 0.39
CA PHE A 53 -12.64 -13.92 -0.37
C PHE A 53 -12.78 -13.42 -1.88
N ARG A 54 -12.79 -14.34 -2.88
CA ARG A 54 -12.84 -14.40 -4.42
C ARG A 54 -12.41 -13.28 -5.48
N SER A 55 -11.49 -13.68 -6.40
CA SER A 55 -11.07 -13.38 -7.85
C SER A 55 -11.00 -12.01 -8.58
N TYR A 56 -9.83 -11.54 -9.08
CA TYR A 56 -9.65 -10.51 -10.17
C TYR A 56 -8.72 -10.91 -11.29
N GLU A 57 -8.82 -10.17 -12.39
CA GLU A 57 -8.13 -10.37 -13.64
C GLU A 57 -6.95 -9.40 -13.74
N VAL A 58 -5.72 -9.92 -13.63
CA VAL A 58 -4.53 -9.11 -13.85
C VAL A 58 -4.31 -8.91 -15.34
N LYS A 59 -4.25 -7.65 -15.77
CA LYS A 59 -4.10 -7.24 -17.18
C LYS A 59 -2.65 -6.96 -17.60
N CYS A 60 -1.69 -7.02 -16.67
CA CYS A 60 -0.28 -6.73 -16.97
C CYS A 60 0.42 -7.98 -17.56
N PRO A 61 0.99 -7.91 -18.78
CA PRO A 61 1.57 -9.08 -19.46
C PRO A 61 2.97 -9.47 -18.97
N SER A 62 3.68 -8.56 -18.28
CA SER A 62 5.06 -8.75 -17.83
C SER A 62 5.37 -7.91 -16.59
N LYS A 63 6.44 -8.27 -15.86
CA LYS A 63 6.92 -7.51 -14.70
C LYS A 63 7.27 -6.07 -15.06
N ALA A 64 7.89 -5.86 -16.23
CA ALA A 64 8.27 -4.52 -16.69
C ALA A 64 7.06 -3.60 -16.88
N VAL A 65 5.97 -4.12 -17.46
CA VAL A 65 4.71 -3.36 -17.59
C VAL A 65 4.07 -3.13 -16.22
N GLY A 66 4.05 -4.17 -15.38
CA GLY A 66 3.56 -4.07 -14.00
C GLY A 66 4.28 -2.97 -13.20
N LEU A 67 5.61 -2.91 -13.26
CA LEU A 67 6.39 -1.88 -12.57
C LEU A 67 6.06 -0.47 -13.08
N LYS A 68 5.90 -0.28 -14.40
CA LYS A 68 5.54 1.01 -14.99
C LYS A 68 4.14 1.47 -14.55
N GLU A 69 3.17 0.56 -14.53
CA GLU A 69 1.82 0.84 -14.06
C GLU A 69 1.78 1.12 -12.56
N MET A 70 2.50 0.34 -11.75
CA MET A 70 2.60 0.56 -10.31
C MET A 70 3.28 1.89 -9.98
N ALA A 71 4.33 2.28 -10.71
CA ALA A 71 4.96 3.58 -10.55
C ALA A 71 3.98 4.72 -10.88
N THR A 72 3.22 4.58 -11.97
CA THR A 72 2.19 5.56 -12.36
C THR A 72 1.12 5.69 -11.29
N LEU A 73 0.63 4.57 -10.76
CA LEU A 73 -0.38 4.53 -9.70
C LEU A 73 0.15 5.13 -8.39
N ALA A 74 1.39 4.81 -8.01
CA ALA A 74 1.99 5.29 -6.77
C ALA A 74 2.15 6.81 -6.74
N LEU A 75 2.49 7.41 -7.90
CA LEU A 75 2.66 8.86 -8.08
C LEU A 75 1.33 9.62 -8.27
N SER A 76 0.21 8.92 -8.43
CA SER A 76 -1.09 9.56 -8.58
C SER A 76 -1.42 10.45 -7.37
N LYS A 77 -1.61 11.74 -7.63
CA LYS A 77 -1.99 12.74 -6.62
C LYS A 77 -3.48 12.69 -6.24
N SER A 78 -4.30 11.94 -6.98
CA SER A 78 -5.75 11.85 -6.75
C SER A 78 -6.14 10.88 -5.64
N LEU A 79 -5.17 10.14 -5.07
CA LEU A 79 -5.46 9.20 -3.99
C LEU A 79 -5.77 9.96 -2.68
N PRO A 80 -6.93 9.71 -2.06
CA PRO A 80 -7.38 10.46 -0.89
C PRO A 80 -6.54 10.09 0.34
N ILE A 81 -6.35 11.05 1.23
CA ILE A 81 -5.76 10.86 2.57
C ILE A 81 -6.84 11.06 3.65
N PRO A 82 -6.61 10.64 4.91
CA PRO A 82 -7.49 10.99 6.03
C PRO A 82 -7.86 12.49 6.03
N GLY A 83 -9.16 12.78 6.07
CA GLY A 83 -9.73 14.13 5.94
C GLY A 83 -10.33 14.41 4.56
N ASP A 84 -9.82 13.79 3.48
CA ASP A 84 -10.39 13.94 2.14
C ASP A 84 -11.77 13.23 2.08
N GLN A 85 -12.74 13.80 1.38
CA GLN A 85 -14.09 13.22 1.25
C GLN A 85 -14.09 11.80 0.66
N GLY A 86 -13.12 11.49 -0.21
CA GLY A 86 -12.96 10.18 -0.83
C GLY A 86 -12.31 9.11 0.07
N PHE A 87 -11.81 9.47 1.26
CA PHE A 87 -11.11 8.53 2.12
C PHE A 87 -12.10 7.62 2.89
N PRO A 88 -12.06 6.29 2.69
CA PRO A 88 -13.12 5.38 3.15
C PRO A 88 -13.15 5.15 4.67
N MET A 89 -12.13 5.60 5.41
CA MET A 89 -11.93 5.32 6.83
C MET A 89 -11.74 6.58 7.68
N ASN A 90 -12.38 7.69 7.32
CA ASN A 90 -12.34 8.95 8.08
C ASN A 90 -12.86 8.82 9.53
N ALA A 91 -13.65 7.79 9.84
CA ALA A 91 -14.08 7.50 11.22
C ALA A 91 -12.96 6.89 12.09
N VAL A 92 -11.91 6.34 11.49
CA VAL A 92 -10.82 5.63 12.17
C VAL A 92 -9.52 6.44 12.14
N PHE A 93 -9.26 7.13 11.03
CA PHE A 93 -8.04 7.92 10.85
C PHE A 93 -8.28 9.41 11.08
N LYS A 94 -7.35 10.05 11.78
CA LYS A 94 -7.35 11.49 12.02
C LYS A 94 -6.76 12.21 10.81
N ALA A 95 -7.46 13.25 10.37
CA ALA A 95 -6.95 14.19 9.38
C ALA A 95 -5.66 14.87 9.88
N PRO A 96 -4.76 15.28 8.98
CA PRO A 96 -3.62 16.11 9.35
C PRO A 96 -4.10 17.42 9.98
N SER A 97 -3.41 17.89 11.03
CA SER A 97 -3.85 19.06 11.81
C SER A 97 -3.57 20.40 11.11
N ASN A 98 -2.64 20.40 10.16
CA ASN A 98 -2.18 21.59 9.46
C ASN A 98 -1.56 21.21 8.10
N ARG A 99 -1.25 22.22 7.29
CA ARG A 99 -0.68 22.05 5.95
C ARG A 99 0.62 21.26 5.92
N ASN A 100 1.51 21.44 6.90
CA ASN A 100 2.79 20.74 6.93
C ASN A 100 2.59 19.25 7.20
N GLU A 101 1.68 18.89 8.12
CA GLU A 101 1.29 17.50 8.35
C GLU A 101 0.61 16.90 7.12
N GLU A 102 -0.20 17.68 6.40
CA GLU A 102 -0.84 17.22 5.17
C GLU A 102 0.19 16.86 4.10
N GLU A 103 1.13 17.78 3.84
CA GLU A 103 2.22 17.57 2.87
C GLU A 103 3.08 16.35 3.26
N THR A 104 3.41 16.23 4.56
CA THR A 104 4.17 15.09 5.08
C THR A 104 3.39 13.78 4.94
N MET A 105 2.08 13.76 5.26
CA MET A 105 1.23 12.57 5.13
C MET A 105 1.12 12.13 3.67
N ARG A 106 0.90 13.07 2.75
CA ARG A 106 0.85 12.77 1.30
C ARG A 106 2.17 12.20 0.81
N SER A 107 3.30 12.77 1.25
CA SER A 107 4.63 12.28 0.88
C SER A 107 4.92 10.90 1.46
N TYR A 108 4.57 10.65 2.73
CA TYR A 108 4.74 9.33 3.37
C TYR A 108 3.91 8.25 2.67
N LEU A 109 2.63 8.51 2.42
CA LEU A 109 1.75 7.57 1.72
C LEU A 109 2.21 7.34 0.27
N GLN A 110 2.77 8.36 -0.40
CA GLN A 110 3.38 8.18 -1.72
C GLN A 110 4.64 7.31 -1.67
N GLN A 111 5.49 7.49 -0.66
CA GLN A 111 6.69 6.67 -0.45
C GLN A 111 6.32 5.21 -0.18
N LEU A 112 5.32 4.97 0.67
CA LEU A 112 4.76 3.64 0.91
C LEU A 112 4.25 2.99 -0.38
N ARG A 113 3.49 3.71 -1.21
CA ARG A 113 2.95 3.18 -2.47
C ARG A 113 4.05 2.79 -3.46
N GLN A 114 5.10 3.60 -3.59
CA GLN A 114 6.21 3.32 -4.50
C GLN A 114 6.93 2.04 -4.08
N GLU A 115 7.31 1.94 -2.81
CA GLU A 115 8.04 0.77 -2.30
C GLU A 115 7.18 -0.50 -2.31
N LEU A 116 5.91 -0.40 -1.88
CA LEU A 116 4.96 -1.50 -1.96
C LEU A 116 4.78 -1.99 -3.40
N GLY A 117 4.69 -1.07 -4.36
CA GLY A 117 4.51 -1.43 -5.77
C GLY A 117 5.66 -2.25 -6.34
N VAL A 118 6.90 -1.86 -6.03
CA VAL A 118 8.10 -2.60 -6.43
C VAL A 118 8.12 -4.00 -5.80
N ARG A 119 7.99 -4.07 -4.47
CA ARG A 119 8.05 -5.36 -3.76
C ARG A 119 6.88 -6.28 -4.12
N LEU A 120 5.71 -5.72 -4.40
CA LEU A 120 4.56 -6.49 -4.87
C LEU A 120 4.84 -7.09 -6.25
N CYS A 121 5.42 -6.34 -7.19
CA CYS A 121 5.82 -6.88 -8.49
C CYS A 121 6.81 -8.04 -8.35
N ASP A 122 7.78 -7.96 -7.44
CA ASP A 122 8.72 -9.05 -7.17
C ASP A 122 8.03 -10.32 -6.64
N LYS A 123 6.91 -10.18 -5.92
CA LYS A 123 6.13 -11.31 -5.42
C LYS A 123 5.13 -11.86 -6.42
N VAL A 124 4.55 -10.99 -7.25
CA VAL A 124 3.48 -11.32 -8.20
C VAL A 124 4.03 -12.00 -9.44
N PHE A 125 5.14 -11.52 -10.01
CA PHE A 125 5.67 -12.05 -11.26
C PHE A 125 6.64 -13.20 -11.00
N ASP A 126 6.43 -14.29 -11.73
CA ASP A 126 7.29 -15.46 -11.69
C ASP A 126 8.63 -15.14 -12.39
N PRO A 127 9.79 -15.39 -11.75
CA PRO A 127 11.09 -14.99 -12.29
C PRO A 127 11.52 -15.78 -13.51
N GLU A 128 10.96 -16.97 -13.75
CA GLU A 128 11.30 -17.81 -14.91
C GLU A 128 10.42 -17.48 -16.12
N THR A 129 9.13 -17.23 -15.89
CA THR A 129 8.14 -17.07 -16.95
C THR A 129 7.73 -15.62 -17.23
N ASP A 130 8.06 -14.69 -16.34
CA ASP A 130 7.64 -13.28 -16.34
C ASP A 130 6.11 -13.09 -16.34
N ARG A 131 5.37 -14.15 -15.99
CA ARG A 131 3.91 -14.13 -15.93
C ARG A 131 3.41 -13.85 -14.51
N PRO A 132 2.26 -13.19 -14.36
CA PRO A 132 1.68 -12.95 -13.06
C PRO A 132 1.18 -14.26 -12.43
N SER A 133 1.61 -14.52 -11.20
CA SER A 133 1.28 -15.70 -10.41
C SER A 133 -0.20 -15.76 -10.07
N LYS A 134 -0.87 -16.84 -10.49
CA LYS A 134 -2.28 -17.09 -10.15
C LYS A 134 -2.57 -17.07 -8.64
N TRP A 135 -1.55 -17.31 -7.81
CA TRP A 135 -1.62 -17.28 -6.35
C TRP A 135 -1.59 -15.88 -5.75
N TRP A 136 -1.43 -14.85 -6.57
CA TRP A 136 -1.58 -13.45 -6.21
C TRP A 136 -2.75 -12.80 -6.94
N THR A 137 -2.91 -13.06 -8.24
CA THR A 137 -3.97 -12.45 -9.06
C THR A 137 -5.37 -12.85 -8.61
N CYS A 138 -5.53 -14.06 -8.02
CA CYS A 138 -6.80 -14.54 -7.50
C CYS A 138 -7.39 -13.69 -6.35
N PHE A 139 -6.62 -12.73 -5.82
CA PHE A 139 -7.04 -11.82 -4.75
C PHE A 139 -7.47 -10.42 -5.23
N ALA A 140 -7.31 -10.04 -6.49
CA ALA A 140 -7.40 -8.60 -6.80
C ALA A 140 -8.84 -7.99 -6.88
N LYS A 141 -9.95 -8.76 -6.76
CA LYS A 141 -11.35 -8.20 -6.73
C LYS A 141 -11.79 -8.08 -5.28
N ARG A 142 -10.94 -8.55 -4.38
CA ARG A 142 -11.19 -8.66 -2.96
C ARG A 142 -10.77 -7.34 -2.33
N ARG A 143 -11.64 -6.79 -1.50
CA ARG A 143 -11.40 -5.53 -0.81
C ARG A 143 -11.25 -5.80 0.67
N PHE A 144 -10.17 -5.30 1.25
CA PHE A 144 -10.02 -5.31 2.70
C PHE A 144 -11.13 -4.45 3.33
N MET A 145 -11.89 -5.04 4.27
CA MET A 145 -13.04 -4.39 4.93
C MET A 145 -14.12 -3.85 3.97
N GLU A 146 -14.24 -4.40 2.76
CA GLU A 146 -15.12 -3.90 1.70
C GLU A 146 -14.86 -2.43 1.29
N LYS A 147 -13.71 -1.87 1.69
CA LYS A 147 -13.32 -0.49 1.39
C LYS A 147 -12.39 -0.42 0.17
N SER A 148 -12.44 0.70 -0.53
CA SER A 148 -11.57 1.00 -1.68
C SER A 148 -11.03 2.42 -1.54
N LEU A 149 -9.74 2.59 -1.84
CA LEU A 149 -9.13 3.92 -2.00
C LEU A 149 -9.46 4.54 -3.37
N LEU A 150 -9.87 3.71 -4.33
CA LEU A 150 -10.31 4.16 -5.64
C LEU A 150 -11.83 4.34 -5.68
N PRO A 151 -12.34 5.34 -6.41
CA PRO A 151 -13.77 5.52 -6.64
C PRO A 151 -14.42 4.27 -7.23
N PRO A 152 -15.74 4.06 -7.00
CA PRO A 152 -16.49 3.04 -7.71
C PRO A 152 -16.29 3.15 -9.23
N GLY A 153 -16.01 2.04 -9.92
CA GLY A 153 -15.82 1.99 -11.37
C GLY A 153 -14.37 2.11 -11.86
N VAL A 154 -13.42 2.42 -10.97
CA VAL A 154 -11.97 2.38 -11.28
C VAL A 154 -11.41 1.05 -10.77
N ALA A 155 -11.59 -0.01 -11.54
CA ALA A 155 -11.03 -1.36 -11.31
C ALA A 155 -10.82 -2.10 -12.63
#